data_AF-A0A3G2KSI2-F1
#
_entry.id   AF-A0A3G2KSI2-F1
#
_cell.length_a   1.000
_cell.length_b   1.000
_cell.length_c   1.000
_cell.angle_alpha   90.00
_cell.angle_beta   90.00
_cell.angle_gamma   90.00
#
_symmetry.space_group_name_H-M   'P 1'
#
loop_
_entity.id
_entity.type
_entity.pdbx_description
1 polymer ?
#
loop_
_entity_poly.entity_id
_entity_poly.type
_entity_poly.pdbx_seq_one_letter_code
_entity_poly.pdbx_strand_id
1 'polypeptide(L)'
;MTHVTLEQAIAKVPLPIQSELRTILAQHAVIDSSVVTSWLDRLGIDIGTLMIQLLPVATAYARVPISQFYVGAIALGKPKSKNQVDSGTLYFGADMEFVGQALSFSVHAEQSATINAWLHGETGLQALAINEAPCGYCRQFLHEMATVNQDFVILLKSNKTQIEQTYTSNRLPHFLPEAFGPADLGLTSGFMETVFHDLLTCSSDDVVLAALSAANQSYAPYTKNFAGVALKDSQGNIFTGRYAENAAYNSSMSPMESALTYMNMNRSPQSLFDICDAVLVEVETTISQRPVTEAFLSSIAPKVKLRYAPATLSSNKLGLTH
;
A
#
# COMPACT_ATOMS: atom_id res chain seq x y z
N MET A 1 23.61 -0.66 2.26
CA MET A 1 23.43 -1.70 3.31
C MET A 1 23.25 -3.03 2.59
N THR A 2 23.80 -4.13 3.09
CA THR A 2 23.57 -5.46 2.49
C THR A 2 22.13 -5.92 2.76
N HIS A 3 21.49 -6.56 1.78
CA HIS A 3 20.17 -7.18 1.95
C HIS A 3 20.16 -8.07 3.21
N VAL A 4 19.24 -7.80 4.14
CA VAL A 4 19.06 -8.58 5.37
C VAL A 4 17.98 -9.62 5.11
N THR A 5 18.26 -10.89 5.40
CA THR A 5 17.24 -11.94 5.25
C THR A 5 16.11 -11.75 6.27
N LEU A 6 14.92 -12.28 5.99
CA LEU A 6 13.80 -12.18 6.92
C LEU A 6 14.15 -12.71 8.32
N GLU A 7 14.83 -13.86 8.40
CA GLU A 7 15.25 -14.44 9.68
C GLU A 7 16.27 -13.56 10.42
N GLN A 8 17.23 -12.96 9.71
CA GLN A 8 18.18 -12.02 10.30
C GLN A 8 17.47 -10.75 10.82
N ALA A 9 16.40 -10.32 10.16
CA ALA A 9 15.59 -9.20 10.60
C ALA A 9 14.75 -9.56 11.84
N ILE A 10 14.09 -10.72 11.84
CA ILE A 10 13.30 -11.22 12.99
C ILE A 10 14.18 -11.40 14.22
N ALA A 11 15.43 -11.84 14.05
CA ALA A 11 16.38 -11.98 15.16
C ALA A 11 16.67 -10.66 15.91
N LYS A 12 16.40 -9.49 15.30
CA LYS A 12 16.55 -8.16 15.90
C LYS A 12 15.31 -7.67 16.65
N VAL A 13 14.17 -8.34 16.47
CA VAL A 13 12.91 -8.04 17.16
C VAL A 13 12.95 -8.67 18.57
N PRO A 14 12.27 -8.11 19.60
CA PRO A 14 12.28 -8.69 20.94
C PRO A 14 11.92 -10.19 20.97
N LEU A 15 12.74 -10.98 21.68
CA LEU A 15 12.61 -12.43 21.79
C LEU A 15 11.19 -12.94 22.09
N PRO A 16 10.38 -12.32 22.97
CA PRO A 16 9.05 -12.83 23.30
C PRO A 16 8.12 -12.97 22.07
N ILE A 17 8.26 -12.11 21.06
CA ILE A 17 7.30 -12.05 19.94
C ILE A 17 7.82 -12.72 18.66
N GLN A 18 9.08 -13.13 18.61
CA GLN A 18 9.69 -13.64 17.36
C GLN A 18 9.03 -14.91 16.80
N SER A 19 8.57 -15.83 17.65
CA SER A 19 7.93 -17.07 17.20
C SER A 19 6.59 -16.80 16.52
N GLU A 20 5.76 -15.98 17.17
CA GLU A 20 4.46 -15.57 16.68
C GLU A 20 4.58 -14.71 15.41
N LEU A 21 5.56 -13.81 15.37
CA LEU A 21 5.88 -13.03 14.18
C LEU A 21 6.21 -13.92 12.97
N ARG A 22 6.98 -15.02 13.14
CA ARG A 22 7.23 -15.97 12.05
C ARG A 22 5.96 -16.61 11.52
N THR A 23 5.08 -17.05 12.42
CA THR A 23 3.81 -17.68 12.05
C THR A 23 2.90 -16.72 11.27
N ILE A 24 2.87 -15.44 11.66
CA ILE A 24 2.09 -14.41 10.98
C ILE A 24 2.67 -14.14 9.58
N LEU A 25 3.97 -13.89 9.49
CA LEU A 25 4.65 -13.54 8.23
C LEU A 25 4.71 -14.70 7.22
N ALA A 26 4.47 -15.93 7.66
CA ALA A 26 4.28 -17.08 6.76
C ALA A 26 2.97 -16.97 5.93
N GLN A 27 2.01 -16.18 6.39
CA GLN A 27 0.72 -15.96 5.73
C GLN A 27 0.71 -14.61 4.99
N HIS A 28 0.95 -13.52 5.71
CA HIS A 28 0.95 -12.17 5.17
C HIS A 28 1.66 -11.18 6.10
N ALA A 29 2.12 -10.06 5.55
CA ALA A 29 2.80 -8.99 6.27
C ALA A 29 1.80 -8.00 6.92
N VAL A 30 0.91 -8.56 7.75
CA VAL A 30 -0.13 -7.84 8.52
C VAL A 30 -0.19 -8.43 9.93
N ILE A 31 -0.19 -7.57 10.95
CA ILE A 31 -0.34 -7.99 12.35
C ILE A 31 -1.66 -7.43 12.88
N ASP A 32 -2.61 -8.32 13.13
CA ASP A 32 -3.93 -7.98 13.65
C ASP A 32 -3.86 -7.25 14.99
N SER A 33 -4.81 -6.35 15.21
CA SER A 33 -4.79 -5.46 16.36
C SER A 33 -4.85 -6.15 17.73
N SER A 34 -5.47 -7.34 17.82
CA SER A 34 -5.46 -8.18 19.02
C SER A 34 -4.05 -8.69 19.36
N VAL A 35 -3.28 -9.09 18.34
CA VAL A 35 -1.89 -9.51 18.48
C VAL A 35 -1.01 -8.32 18.85
N VAL A 36 -1.20 -7.17 18.18
CA VAL A 36 -0.50 -5.93 18.52
C VAL A 36 -0.70 -5.59 19.98
N THR A 37 -1.96 -5.56 20.46
CA THR A 37 -2.28 -5.24 21.86
C THR A 37 -1.59 -6.21 22.83
N SER A 38 -1.66 -7.52 22.55
CA SER A 38 -0.95 -8.55 23.33
C SER A 38 0.57 -8.33 23.37
N TRP A 39 1.18 -7.93 22.26
CA TRP A 39 2.62 -7.66 22.20
C TRP A 39 3.01 -6.42 22.99
N LEU A 40 2.23 -5.35 22.92
CA LEU A 40 2.47 -4.14 23.72
C LEU A 40 2.42 -4.46 25.22
N ASP A 41 1.41 -5.21 25.66
CA ASP A 41 1.27 -5.63 27.07
C ASP A 41 2.44 -6.50 27.53
N ARG A 42 2.85 -7.47 26.71
CA ARG A 42 3.95 -8.41 27.03
C ARG A 42 5.32 -7.75 27.05
N LEU A 43 5.54 -6.77 26.18
CA LEU A 43 6.83 -6.07 26.05
C LEU A 43 6.91 -4.84 26.95
N GLY A 44 5.78 -4.29 27.40
CA GLY A 44 5.74 -3.06 28.19
C GLY A 44 6.23 -1.84 27.42
N ILE A 45 5.96 -1.77 26.11
CA ILE A 45 6.37 -0.68 25.21
C ILE A 45 5.15 -0.03 24.56
N ASP A 46 5.33 1.19 24.07
CA ASP A 46 4.31 1.88 23.27
C ASP A 46 4.30 1.40 21.80
N ILE A 47 3.22 1.73 21.09
CA ILE A 47 3.01 1.33 19.69
C ILE A 47 4.08 1.87 18.74
N GLY A 48 4.56 3.11 18.95
CA GLY A 48 5.58 3.70 18.10
C GLY A 48 6.91 2.98 18.23
N THR A 49 7.30 2.63 19.46
CA THR A 49 8.49 1.81 19.72
C THR A 49 8.38 0.45 19.03
N LEU A 50 7.22 -0.23 19.12
CA LEU A 50 6.99 -1.50 18.41
C LEU A 50 7.12 -1.34 16.89
N MET A 51 6.50 -0.31 16.31
CA MET A 51 6.58 -0.04 14.86
C MET A 51 8.03 0.16 14.40
N ILE A 52 8.83 0.91 15.16
CA ILE A 52 10.26 1.14 14.85
C ILE A 52 11.08 -0.15 14.94
N GLN A 53 10.79 -1.01 15.93
CA GLN A 53 11.45 -2.32 16.07
C GLN A 53 11.12 -3.27 14.92
N LEU A 54 9.95 -3.12 14.28
CA LEU A 54 9.51 -3.95 13.16
C LEU A 54 10.03 -3.47 11.79
N LEU A 55 10.56 -2.24 11.68
CA LEU A 55 11.09 -1.71 10.41
C LEU A 55 12.11 -2.63 9.71
N PRO A 56 13.10 -3.26 10.40
CA PRO A 56 14.04 -4.16 9.73
C PRO A 56 13.36 -5.36 9.06
N VAL A 57 12.22 -5.80 9.61
CA VAL A 57 11.43 -6.91 9.06
C VAL A 57 10.69 -6.47 7.80
N ALA A 58 10.10 -5.28 7.80
CA ALA A 58 9.52 -4.67 6.59
C ALA A 58 10.58 -4.50 5.49
N THR A 59 11.76 -4.00 5.84
CA THR A 59 12.88 -3.83 4.90
C THR A 59 13.28 -5.13 4.19
N ALA A 60 13.08 -6.31 4.78
CA ALA A 60 13.37 -7.59 4.12
C ALA A 60 12.51 -7.86 2.87
N TYR A 61 11.37 -7.19 2.74
CA TYR A 61 10.47 -7.28 1.58
C TYR A 61 10.87 -6.37 0.41
N ALA A 62 11.85 -5.48 0.59
CA ALA A 62 12.28 -4.51 -0.42
C ALA A 62 12.87 -5.19 -1.66
N ARG A 63 12.43 -4.79 -2.85
CA ARG A 63 12.89 -5.31 -4.14
C ARG A 63 13.54 -4.21 -4.95
N VAL A 64 14.82 -3.95 -4.70
CA VAL A 64 15.53 -2.76 -5.19
C VAL A 64 16.73 -3.09 -6.08
N PRO A 65 16.52 -3.74 -7.26
CA PRO A 65 17.61 -4.10 -8.15
C PRO A 65 18.40 -2.90 -8.71
N ILE A 66 17.86 -1.67 -8.66
CA ILE A 66 18.47 -0.47 -9.23
C ILE A 66 19.31 0.26 -8.18
N SER A 67 18.70 0.69 -7.08
CA SER A 67 19.38 1.51 -6.05
C SER A 67 20.19 0.67 -5.07
N GLN A 68 19.82 -0.59 -4.84
CA GLN A 68 20.32 -1.42 -3.74
C GLN A 68 20.17 -0.73 -2.37
N PHE A 69 19.15 0.13 -2.25
CA PHE A 69 18.82 0.87 -1.05
C PHE A 69 17.48 0.39 -0.50
N TYR A 70 17.49 -0.32 0.61
CA TYR A 70 16.32 -1.03 1.13
C TYR A 70 15.55 -0.17 2.14
N VAL A 71 14.28 0.12 1.84
CA VAL A 71 13.41 0.95 2.69
C VAL A 71 12.24 0.11 3.21
N GLY A 72 11.94 0.26 4.49
CA GLY A 72 10.82 -0.41 5.15
C GLY A 72 9.87 0.61 5.77
N ALA A 73 8.59 0.30 5.74
CA ALA A 73 7.54 1.10 6.36
C ALA A 73 6.55 0.21 7.13
N ILE A 74 6.00 0.74 8.22
CA ILE A 74 4.91 0.12 8.98
C ILE A 74 3.79 1.16 9.10
N ALA A 75 2.62 0.87 8.54
CA ALA A 75 1.42 1.68 8.69
C ALA A 75 0.57 1.15 9.84
N LEU A 76 0.03 2.05 10.65
CA LEU A 76 -0.93 1.76 11.71
C LEU A 76 -2.33 2.17 11.24
N GLY A 77 -3.21 1.17 11.12
CA GLY A 77 -4.61 1.32 10.73
C GLY A 77 -5.43 2.14 11.74
N LYS A 78 -6.63 2.54 11.34
CA LYS A 78 -7.52 3.30 12.23
C LYS A 78 -8.22 2.34 13.21
N PRO A 79 -8.28 2.63 14.52
CA PRO A 79 -8.99 1.82 15.49
C PRO A 79 -10.45 1.64 15.06
N LYS A 80 -10.96 0.41 15.14
CA LYS A 80 -12.30 0.08 14.66
C LYS A 80 -13.40 0.64 15.56
N SER A 81 -13.07 1.05 16.79
CA SER A 81 -13.98 1.68 17.73
C SER A 81 -13.27 2.67 18.65
N LYS A 82 -13.88 3.85 18.89
CA LYS A 82 -13.39 4.84 19.88
C LYS A 82 -13.49 4.35 21.33
N ASN A 83 -14.29 3.32 21.59
CA ASN A 83 -14.64 2.85 22.94
C ASN A 83 -14.00 1.52 23.32
N GLN A 84 -13.15 0.95 22.46
CA GLN A 84 -12.41 -0.29 22.72
C GLN A 84 -10.92 0.04 22.82
N VAL A 85 -10.22 -0.62 23.74
CA VAL A 85 -8.75 -0.61 23.79
C VAL A 85 -8.27 -1.44 22.59
N ASP A 86 -8.27 -0.82 21.42
CA ASP A 86 -7.84 -1.39 20.16
C ASP A 86 -6.59 -0.63 19.72
N SER A 87 -5.43 -1.29 19.76
CA SER A 87 -4.15 -0.67 19.41
C SER A 87 -4.02 -0.40 17.90
N GLY A 88 -4.92 -0.96 17.08
CA GLY A 88 -4.90 -0.89 15.62
C GLY A 88 -4.05 -1.99 14.97
N THR A 89 -4.35 -2.30 13.71
CA THR A 89 -3.63 -3.30 12.91
C THR A 89 -2.38 -2.68 12.29
N LEU A 90 -1.29 -3.44 12.22
CA LEU A 90 -0.04 -3.01 11.58
C LEU A 90 0.10 -3.62 10.19
N TYR A 91 0.43 -2.80 9.20
CA TYR A 91 0.60 -3.18 7.80
C TYR A 91 2.01 -2.85 7.33
N PHE A 92 2.69 -3.85 6.78
CA PHE A 92 4.07 -3.69 6.33
C PHE A 92 4.08 -3.13 4.91
N GLY A 93 5.17 -2.44 4.58
CA GLY A 93 5.47 -1.99 3.23
C GLY A 93 6.96 -1.92 3.00
N ALA A 94 7.35 -2.10 1.75
CA ALA A 94 8.74 -2.00 1.32
C ALA A 94 8.80 -1.48 -0.12
N ASP A 95 9.91 -0.86 -0.46
CA ASP A 95 10.13 -0.29 -1.79
C ASP A 95 10.37 -1.36 -2.87
N MET A 96 9.97 -1.03 -4.10
CA MET A 96 10.07 -1.91 -5.26
C MET A 96 10.49 -1.13 -6.49
N GLU A 97 11.48 -1.64 -7.21
CA GLU A 97 12.04 -1.04 -8.42
C GLU A 97 12.04 -2.06 -9.56
N PHE A 98 11.86 -1.59 -10.80
CA PHE A 98 11.59 -2.45 -11.95
C PHE A 98 12.62 -2.21 -13.05
N VAL A 99 13.44 -3.23 -13.32
CA VAL A 99 14.49 -3.14 -14.34
C VAL A 99 13.88 -2.95 -15.73
N GLY A 100 14.46 -2.04 -16.52
CA GLY A 100 14.04 -1.78 -17.89
C GLY A 100 12.82 -0.86 -18.02
N GLN A 101 12.34 -0.29 -16.91
CA GLN A 101 11.22 0.64 -16.88
C GLN A 101 11.64 2.05 -16.41
N ALA A 102 10.75 3.02 -16.61
CA ALA A 102 10.96 4.38 -16.11
C ALA A 102 10.93 4.44 -14.58
N LEU A 103 11.71 5.34 -13.97
CA LEU A 103 11.73 5.50 -12.50
C LEU A 103 10.39 5.94 -11.91
N SER A 104 9.49 6.47 -12.73
CA SER A 104 8.12 6.80 -12.33
C SER A 104 7.28 5.57 -11.95
N PHE A 105 7.78 4.35 -12.18
CA PHE A 105 7.12 3.09 -11.83
C PHE A 105 7.61 2.49 -10.50
N SER A 106 8.56 3.17 -9.84
CA SER A 106 9.05 2.72 -8.54
C SER A 106 7.96 2.89 -7.48
N VAL A 107 7.79 1.86 -6.65
CA VAL A 107 6.90 1.92 -5.49
C VAL A 107 7.75 2.23 -4.26
N HIS A 108 7.38 3.26 -3.51
CA HIS A 108 8.06 3.60 -2.27
C HIS A 108 7.48 2.83 -1.08
N ALA A 109 8.26 2.64 -0.02
CA ALA A 109 7.81 1.89 1.16
C ALA A 109 6.56 2.52 1.82
N GLU A 110 6.47 3.85 1.83
CA GLU A 110 5.31 4.59 2.34
C GLU A 110 4.03 4.27 1.55
N GLN A 111 4.12 4.27 0.22
CA GLN A 111 3.02 3.89 -0.66
C GLN A 111 2.65 2.43 -0.44
N SER A 112 3.67 1.56 -0.36
CA SER A 112 3.51 0.13 -0.17
C SER A 112 2.72 -0.19 1.11
N ALA A 113 3.11 0.38 2.26
CA ALA A 113 2.43 0.13 3.53
C ALA A 113 1.01 0.71 3.54
N THR A 114 0.82 1.90 2.96
CA THR A 114 -0.49 2.56 2.88
C THR A 114 -1.46 1.79 1.99
N ILE A 115 -1.01 1.32 0.83
CA ILE A 115 -1.82 0.49 -0.07
C ILE A 115 -2.08 -0.88 0.53
N ASN A 116 -1.10 -1.49 1.21
CA ASN A 116 -1.30 -2.75 1.90
C ASN A 116 -2.43 -2.61 2.94
N ALA A 117 -2.42 -1.55 3.74
CA ALA A 117 -3.50 -1.23 4.67
C ALA A 117 -4.84 -1.05 3.95
N TRP A 118 -4.87 -0.22 2.90
CA TRP A 118 -6.09 0.03 2.15
C TRP A 118 -6.68 -1.25 1.56
N LEU A 119 -5.88 -2.10 0.92
CA LEU A 119 -6.35 -3.35 0.29
C LEU A 119 -6.84 -4.39 1.31
N HIS A 120 -6.43 -4.28 2.57
CA HIS A 120 -7.00 -5.04 3.69
C HIS A 120 -8.24 -4.37 4.33
N GLY A 121 -8.78 -3.31 3.71
CA GLY A 121 -10.02 -2.67 4.11
C GLY A 121 -9.88 -1.53 5.11
N GLU A 122 -8.66 -1.05 5.39
CA GLU A 122 -8.50 0.14 6.22
C GLU A 122 -9.13 1.37 5.57
N THR A 123 -9.79 2.18 6.41
CA THR A 123 -10.45 3.43 6.01
C THR A 123 -9.62 4.67 6.30
N GLY A 124 -8.38 4.47 6.75
CA GLY A 124 -7.41 5.50 7.04
C GLY A 124 -6.31 5.01 7.96
N LEU A 125 -5.28 5.84 8.14
CA LEU A 125 -4.14 5.54 8.99
C LEU A 125 -4.02 6.53 10.15
N GLN A 126 -3.49 6.06 11.28
CA GLN A 126 -3.09 6.89 12.42
C GLN A 126 -1.61 7.24 12.40
N ALA A 127 -0.76 6.30 12.00
CA ALA A 127 0.68 6.52 11.98
C ALA A 127 1.35 5.78 10.84
N LEU A 128 2.51 6.27 10.43
CA LEU A 128 3.42 5.60 9.50
C LEU A 128 4.83 5.69 10.05
N ALA A 129 5.41 4.55 10.43
CA ALA A 129 6.82 4.48 10.78
C ALA A 129 7.64 4.16 9.54
N ILE A 130 8.76 4.86 9.37
CA ILE A 130 9.70 4.65 8.27
C ILE A 130 11.14 4.82 8.75
N ASN A 131 12.05 4.11 8.10
CA ASN A 131 13.47 4.15 8.45
C ASN A 131 14.18 5.42 7.94
N GLU A 132 13.65 6.08 6.92
CA GLU A 132 14.18 7.31 6.33
C GLU A 132 13.10 8.38 6.21
N ALA A 133 13.48 9.66 6.21
CA ALA A 133 12.52 10.74 6.05
C ALA A 133 11.80 10.65 4.69
N PRO A 134 10.48 10.90 4.63
CA PRO A 134 9.73 10.68 3.42
C PRO A 134 10.14 11.69 2.35
N CYS A 135 10.27 11.25 1.10
CA CYS A 135 10.59 12.14 -0.02
C CYS A 135 9.38 13.00 -0.40
N GLY A 136 9.58 14.02 -1.25
CA GLY A 136 8.49 14.91 -1.69
C GLY A 136 7.32 14.16 -2.35
N TYR A 137 7.64 13.12 -3.12
CA TYR A 137 6.65 12.27 -3.78
C TYR A 137 5.77 11.51 -2.77
N CYS A 138 6.36 10.89 -1.75
CA CYS A 138 5.62 10.21 -0.68
C CYS A 138 4.79 11.18 0.16
N ARG A 139 5.33 12.37 0.47
CA ARG A 139 4.58 13.40 1.19
C ARG A 139 3.31 13.79 0.44
N GLN A 140 3.43 14.00 -0.87
CA GLN A 140 2.30 14.34 -1.73
C GLN A 140 1.30 13.18 -1.87
N PHE A 141 1.77 11.94 -2.01
CA PHE A 141 0.92 10.75 -1.99
C PHE A 141 0.12 10.63 -0.69
N LEU A 142 0.79 10.75 0.46
CA LEU A 142 0.15 10.69 1.78
C LEU A 142 -0.84 11.85 2.01
N HIS A 143 -0.63 12.98 1.33
CA HIS A 143 -1.54 14.13 1.44
C HIS A 143 -2.93 13.86 0.83
N GLU A 144 -3.06 12.80 0.02
CA GLU A 144 -4.32 12.37 -0.56
C GLU A 144 -5.20 11.55 0.41
N MET A 145 -4.64 11.05 1.51
CA MET A 145 -5.35 10.13 2.40
C MET A 145 -6.51 10.83 3.13
N ALA A 146 -7.63 10.12 3.30
CA ALA A 146 -8.81 10.62 4.00
C ALA A 146 -8.54 11.09 5.45
N THR A 147 -7.54 10.50 6.11
CA THR A 147 -7.17 10.85 7.50
C THR A 147 -6.04 11.87 7.62
N VAL A 148 -5.54 12.43 6.51
CA VAL A 148 -4.40 13.34 6.52
C VAL A 148 -4.58 14.54 7.47
N ASN A 149 -5.80 15.09 7.54
CA ASN A 149 -6.14 16.27 8.34
C ASN A 149 -6.71 15.95 9.73
N GLN A 150 -6.71 14.67 10.13
CA GLN A 150 -7.15 14.26 11.47
C GLN A 150 -5.95 14.34 12.43
N ASP A 151 -5.32 13.21 12.73
CA ASP A 151 -4.17 13.13 13.64
C ASP A 151 -3.08 12.19 13.10
N PHE A 152 -2.98 12.03 11.78
CA PHE A 152 -1.95 11.20 11.16
C PHE A 152 -0.53 11.71 11.47
N VAL A 153 0.33 10.82 11.95
CA VAL A 153 1.73 11.13 12.29
C VAL A 153 2.73 10.24 11.57
N ILE A 154 3.90 10.79 11.27
CA ILE A 154 5.04 10.06 10.74
C ILE A 154 6.05 9.86 11.86
N LEU A 155 6.46 8.61 12.04
CA LEU A 155 7.44 8.20 13.03
C LEU A 155 8.78 7.94 12.35
N LEU A 156 9.83 8.65 12.79
CA LEU A 156 11.19 8.48 12.29
C LEU A 156 12.11 8.06 13.43
N LYS A 157 13.01 7.11 13.17
CA LYS A 157 14.03 6.71 14.14
C LYS A 157 14.91 7.91 14.48
N SER A 158 15.06 8.21 15.78
CA SER A 158 15.92 9.30 16.24
C SER A 158 17.37 8.83 16.28
N ASN A 159 18.24 9.48 15.51
CA ASN A 159 19.67 9.16 15.42
C ASN A 159 20.53 10.27 16.03
N LYS A 160 20.65 10.37 17.37
CA LYS A 160 21.76 11.14 18.00
C LYS A 160 22.29 10.61 19.35
N THR A 161 21.64 9.66 20.02
CA THR A 161 22.13 9.11 21.30
C THR A 161 21.86 7.61 21.35
N GLN A 162 22.82 6.82 21.86
CA GLN A 162 22.91 5.35 21.81
C GLN A 162 21.77 4.54 22.46
N ILE A 163 20.60 5.14 22.73
CA ILE A 163 19.41 4.41 23.17
C ILE A 163 18.65 4.00 21.90
N GLU A 164 18.86 2.75 21.47
CA GLU A 164 18.56 2.19 20.14
C GLU A 164 17.09 2.26 19.64
N GLN A 165 16.15 2.86 20.36
CA GLN A 165 14.72 2.71 20.09
C GLN A 165 13.88 3.99 20.27
N THR A 166 14.51 5.16 20.28
CA THR A 166 13.76 6.43 20.32
C THR A 166 13.32 6.88 18.92
N TYR A 167 12.18 7.57 18.82
CA TYR A 167 11.64 8.08 17.57
C TYR A 167 11.10 9.51 17.73
N THR A 168 11.05 10.25 16.63
CA THR A 168 10.32 11.52 16.54
C THR A 168 8.95 11.27 15.95
N SER A 169 7.93 11.99 16.42
CA SER A 169 6.57 11.95 15.89
C SER A 169 6.19 13.34 15.38
N ASN A 170 5.91 13.46 14.09
CA ASN A 170 5.51 14.72 13.47
C ASN A 170 4.32 14.50 12.52
N ARG A 171 3.39 15.44 12.48
CA ARG A 171 2.29 15.42 11.50
C ARG A 171 2.80 15.72 10.10
N LEU A 172 2.07 15.31 9.06
CA LEU A 172 2.46 15.55 7.66
C LEU A 172 2.77 17.04 7.33
N PRO A 173 2.05 18.05 7.85
CA PRO A 173 2.37 19.46 7.59
C PRO A 173 3.77 19.91 8.05
N HIS A 174 4.41 19.18 8.97
CA HIS A 174 5.81 19.42 9.32
C HIS A 174 6.74 19.15 8.12
N PHE A 175 6.42 18.14 7.32
CA PHE A 175 7.21 17.72 6.15
C PHE A 175 6.72 18.38 4.86
N LEU A 176 5.45 18.78 4.80
CA LEU A 176 4.82 19.40 3.64
C LEU A 176 4.04 20.67 4.07
N PRO A 177 4.75 21.77 4.40
CA PRO A 177 4.10 23.04 4.72
C PRO A 177 3.43 23.62 3.46
N GLU A 178 2.31 24.31 3.64
CA GLU A 178 1.55 24.94 2.54
C GLU A 178 1.25 23.96 1.39
N ALA A 179 0.82 22.75 1.76
CA ALA A 179 0.58 21.65 0.85
C ALA A 179 -0.52 21.98 -0.17
N PHE A 180 -0.30 21.52 -1.41
CA PHE A 180 -1.34 21.41 -2.44
C PHE A 180 -2.00 20.03 -2.35
N GLY A 181 -3.33 19.95 -2.47
CA GLY A 181 -4.06 18.71 -2.30
C GLY A 181 -5.50 18.71 -2.79
N PRO A 182 -6.30 17.70 -2.38
CA PRO A 182 -7.69 17.54 -2.80
C PRO A 182 -8.55 18.80 -2.58
N ALA A 183 -8.33 19.52 -1.48
CA ALA A 183 -9.08 20.72 -1.13
C ALA A 183 -8.92 21.86 -2.16
N ASP A 184 -7.72 22.02 -2.73
CA ASP A 184 -7.44 23.03 -3.76
C ASP A 184 -8.19 22.73 -5.07
N LEU A 185 -8.57 21.47 -5.28
CA LEU A 185 -9.37 20.98 -6.40
C LEU A 185 -10.86 20.83 -6.04
N GLY A 186 -11.28 21.34 -4.87
CA GLY A 186 -12.68 21.34 -4.42
C GLY A 186 -13.19 20.01 -3.86
N LEU A 187 -12.30 19.06 -3.55
CA LEU A 187 -12.67 17.79 -2.94
C LEU A 187 -12.62 17.89 -1.41
N THR A 188 -13.59 17.24 -0.75
CA THR A 188 -13.67 17.17 0.72
C THR A 188 -13.22 15.83 1.29
N SER A 189 -12.96 14.85 0.43
CA SER A 189 -12.58 13.50 0.80
C SER A 189 -11.29 13.06 0.11
N GLY A 190 -10.64 12.06 0.73
CA GLY A 190 -9.38 11.48 0.27
C GLY A 190 -9.51 10.01 -0.07
N PHE A 191 -8.42 9.45 -0.60
CA PHE A 191 -8.31 8.01 -0.82
C PHE A 191 -8.27 7.27 0.52
N MET A 192 -8.75 6.02 0.53
CA MET A 192 -9.10 5.15 1.68
C MET A 192 -10.54 5.23 2.19
N GLU A 193 -11.35 6.21 1.78
CA GLU A 193 -12.80 6.13 2.07
C GLU A 193 -13.45 4.92 1.39
N THR A 194 -14.48 4.37 2.04
CA THR A 194 -15.26 3.28 1.48
C THR A 194 -16.06 3.78 0.28
N VAL A 195 -15.67 3.33 -0.90
CA VAL A 195 -16.32 3.68 -2.18
C VAL A 195 -16.75 2.43 -2.93
N PHE A 196 -17.88 2.54 -3.62
CA PHE A 196 -18.35 1.53 -4.57
C PHE A 196 -19.00 2.23 -5.77
N HIS A 197 -18.45 2.00 -6.95
CA HIS A 197 -18.81 2.77 -8.16
C HIS A 197 -19.95 2.15 -8.99
N ASP A 198 -20.46 0.98 -8.61
CA ASP A 198 -21.49 0.23 -9.35
C ASP A 198 -21.08 -0.04 -10.81
N LEU A 199 -19.80 -0.40 -11.02
CA LEU A 199 -19.25 -0.75 -12.33
C LEU A 199 -19.70 -2.14 -12.76
N LEU A 200 -20.00 -2.27 -14.04
CA LEU A 200 -20.40 -3.50 -14.70
C LEU A 200 -19.39 -3.89 -15.78
N THR A 201 -19.14 -5.19 -15.91
CA THR A 201 -18.43 -5.79 -17.05
C THR A 201 -19.14 -7.08 -17.47
N CYS A 202 -19.07 -7.43 -18.75
CA CYS A 202 -19.69 -8.63 -19.30
C CYS A 202 -18.73 -9.82 -19.26
N SER A 203 -18.48 -10.37 -18.08
CA SER A 203 -17.62 -11.54 -17.90
C SER A 203 -18.02 -12.36 -16.68
N SER A 204 -17.86 -13.68 -16.75
CA SER A 204 -17.97 -14.61 -15.62
C SER A 204 -16.61 -15.19 -15.20
N ASP A 205 -15.51 -14.66 -15.74
CA ASP A 205 -14.14 -15.05 -15.42
C ASP A 205 -13.73 -14.50 -14.06
N ASP A 206 -13.28 -15.37 -13.15
CA ASP A 206 -12.96 -15.00 -11.76
C ASP A 206 -11.86 -13.93 -11.66
N VAL A 207 -10.87 -13.92 -12.55
CA VAL A 207 -9.79 -12.92 -12.53
C VAL A 207 -10.30 -11.58 -13.04
N VAL A 208 -11.18 -11.59 -14.06
CA VAL A 208 -11.89 -10.37 -14.51
C VAL A 208 -12.79 -9.81 -13.42
N LEU A 209 -13.55 -10.66 -12.72
CA LEU A 209 -14.42 -10.25 -11.63
C LEU A 209 -13.63 -9.70 -10.44
N ALA A 210 -12.45 -10.27 -10.14
CA ALA A 210 -11.54 -9.73 -9.13
C ALA A 210 -11.01 -8.34 -9.52
N ALA A 211 -10.58 -8.15 -10.77
CA ALA A 211 -10.14 -6.85 -11.27
C ALA A 211 -11.28 -5.81 -11.27
N LEU A 212 -12.51 -6.23 -11.61
CA LEU A 212 -13.71 -5.37 -11.53
C LEU A 212 -14.02 -4.97 -10.09
N SER A 213 -13.91 -5.89 -9.14
CA SER A 213 -14.12 -5.59 -7.72
C SER A 213 -13.12 -4.55 -7.21
N ALA A 214 -11.86 -4.65 -7.64
CA ALA A 214 -10.85 -3.64 -7.33
C ALA A 214 -11.16 -2.29 -7.99
N ALA A 215 -11.51 -2.29 -9.29
CA ALA A 215 -11.90 -1.07 -10.01
C ALA A 215 -13.08 -0.36 -9.34
N ASN A 216 -14.07 -1.12 -8.87
CA ASN A 216 -15.24 -0.62 -8.13
C ASN A 216 -14.89 0.13 -6.85
N GLN A 217 -13.72 -0.15 -6.26
CA GLN A 217 -13.27 0.44 -5.01
C GLN A 217 -12.04 1.36 -5.20
N SER A 218 -11.71 1.71 -6.45
CA SER A 218 -10.61 2.61 -6.79
C SER A 218 -10.91 4.06 -6.45
N TYR A 219 -9.88 4.89 -6.34
CA TYR A 219 -10.00 6.33 -6.12
C TYR A 219 -9.50 7.06 -7.36
N ALA A 220 -10.43 7.62 -8.14
CA ALA A 220 -10.11 8.36 -9.36
C ALA A 220 -11.01 9.59 -9.55
N PRO A 221 -11.01 10.55 -8.59
CA PRO A 221 -11.91 11.69 -8.65
C PRO A 221 -11.54 12.69 -9.76
N TYR A 222 -10.32 12.68 -10.29
CA TYR A 222 -9.83 13.69 -11.24
C TYR A 222 -10.13 13.29 -12.67
N THR A 223 -9.77 12.06 -13.07
CA THR A 223 -9.97 11.62 -14.47
C THR A 223 -11.18 10.71 -14.66
N LYS A 224 -11.77 10.20 -13.57
CA LYS A 224 -12.85 9.20 -13.55
C LYS A 224 -12.49 7.85 -14.19
N ASN A 225 -11.19 7.60 -14.45
CA ASN A 225 -10.69 6.30 -14.91
C ASN A 225 -10.66 5.31 -13.74
N PHE A 226 -11.83 4.83 -13.33
CA PHE A 226 -11.92 3.81 -12.29
C PHE A 226 -11.31 2.51 -12.80
N ALA A 227 -10.19 2.09 -12.21
CA ALA A 227 -9.37 1.01 -12.73
C ALA A 227 -8.88 0.06 -11.65
N GLY A 228 -8.77 -1.21 -12.01
CA GLY A 228 -8.34 -2.30 -11.16
C GLY A 228 -7.59 -3.37 -11.95
N VAL A 229 -6.58 -3.96 -11.32
CA VAL A 229 -5.79 -5.06 -11.88
C VAL A 229 -5.93 -6.27 -11.00
N ALA A 230 -6.00 -7.45 -11.62
CA ALA A 230 -5.88 -8.73 -10.94
C ALA A 230 -4.74 -9.55 -11.55
N LEU A 231 -3.89 -10.11 -10.70
CA LEU A 231 -2.77 -10.97 -11.04
C LEU A 231 -3.01 -12.35 -10.46
N LYS A 232 -2.96 -13.40 -11.29
CA LYS A 232 -3.04 -14.78 -10.84
C LYS A 232 -1.67 -15.42 -10.88
N ASP A 233 -1.25 -16.06 -9.79
CA ASP A 233 0.01 -16.81 -9.75
C ASP A 233 -0.16 -18.28 -10.20
N SER A 234 0.95 -19.00 -10.31
CA SER A 234 0.98 -20.42 -10.69
C SER A 234 0.29 -21.37 -9.71
N GLN A 235 0.01 -20.92 -8.47
CA GLN A 235 -0.71 -21.68 -7.45
C GLN A 235 -2.22 -21.38 -7.48
N GLY A 236 -2.65 -20.42 -8.32
CA GLY A 236 -4.04 -20.03 -8.48
C GLY A 236 -4.49 -18.91 -7.54
N ASN A 237 -3.60 -18.34 -6.73
CA ASN A 237 -3.91 -17.20 -5.88
C ASN A 237 -4.14 -15.96 -6.75
N ILE A 238 -5.11 -15.12 -6.37
CA ILE A 238 -5.42 -13.87 -7.06
C ILE A 238 -5.08 -12.69 -6.16
N PHE A 239 -4.22 -11.80 -6.66
CA PHE A 239 -3.83 -10.56 -6.01
C PHE A 239 -4.40 -9.39 -6.79
N THR A 240 -5.11 -8.49 -6.10
CA THR A 240 -5.75 -7.35 -6.75
C THR A 240 -5.11 -6.03 -6.34
N GLY A 241 -5.19 -5.06 -7.23
CA GLY A 241 -4.77 -3.70 -7.00
C GLY A 241 -5.78 -2.75 -7.60
N ARG A 242 -5.95 -1.60 -6.95
CA ARG A 242 -6.89 -0.57 -7.37
C ARG A 242 -6.18 0.75 -7.54
N TYR A 243 -6.65 1.52 -8.52
CA TYR A 243 -6.07 2.79 -8.85
C TYR A 243 -6.27 3.80 -7.72
N ALA A 244 -5.23 4.55 -7.37
CA ALA A 244 -5.29 5.64 -6.42
C ALA A 244 -4.70 6.89 -7.08
N GLU A 245 -5.57 7.74 -7.62
CA GLU A 245 -5.15 9.04 -8.14
C GLU A 245 -4.68 9.97 -7.02
N ASN A 246 -3.91 10.97 -7.41
CA ASN A 246 -3.44 12.02 -6.54
C ASN A 246 -3.72 13.40 -7.16
N ALA A 247 -4.01 14.40 -6.33
CA ALA A 247 -4.24 15.78 -6.77
C ALA A 247 -3.09 16.35 -7.61
N ALA A 248 -1.84 15.96 -7.31
CA ALA A 248 -0.64 16.38 -8.05
C ALA A 248 -0.34 15.50 -9.28
N TYR A 249 -1.23 14.57 -9.62
CA TYR A 249 -1.24 13.67 -10.78
C TYR A 249 -0.09 12.67 -10.82
N ASN A 250 1.17 13.13 -10.82
CA ASN A 250 2.36 12.27 -10.89
C ASN A 250 2.46 11.31 -9.70
N SER A 251 2.00 11.73 -8.52
CA SER A 251 1.96 10.92 -7.30
C SER A 251 0.79 9.92 -7.25
N SER A 252 0.05 9.76 -8.34
CA SER A 252 -0.94 8.69 -8.47
C SER A 252 -0.24 7.33 -8.48
N MET A 253 -0.86 6.33 -7.87
CA MET A 253 -0.39 4.94 -7.88
C MET A 253 -1.30 4.11 -8.77
N SER A 254 -0.71 3.53 -9.82
CA SER A 254 -1.41 2.67 -10.79
C SER A 254 -1.99 1.42 -10.11
N PRO A 255 -3.06 0.82 -10.67
CA PRO A 255 -3.60 -0.43 -10.14
C PRO A 255 -2.60 -1.59 -10.23
N MET A 256 -1.65 -1.53 -11.17
CA MET A 256 -0.59 -2.54 -11.30
C MET A 256 0.42 -2.46 -10.15
N GLU A 257 0.90 -1.26 -9.80
CA GLU A 257 1.76 -1.05 -8.63
C GLU A 257 1.06 -1.50 -7.34
N SER A 258 -0.23 -1.19 -7.23
CA SER A 258 -1.08 -1.62 -6.11
C SER A 258 -1.17 -3.16 -6.02
N ALA A 259 -1.39 -3.85 -7.13
CA ALA A 259 -1.49 -5.30 -7.17
C ALA A 259 -0.16 -5.98 -6.81
N LEU A 260 0.96 -5.45 -7.32
CA LEU A 260 2.29 -5.95 -7.03
C LEU A 260 2.71 -5.72 -5.58
N THR A 261 2.33 -4.58 -5.02
CA THR A 261 2.48 -4.28 -3.59
C THR A 261 1.78 -5.34 -2.76
N TYR A 262 0.50 -5.57 -3.05
CA TYR A 262 -0.32 -6.54 -2.33
C TYR A 262 0.25 -7.95 -2.44
N MET A 263 0.65 -8.35 -3.65
CA MET A 263 1.29 -9.63 -3.91
C MET A 263 2.61 -9.78 -3.17
N ASN A 264 3.43 -8.73 -3.09
CA ASN A 264 4.70 -8.77 -2.36
C ASN A 264 4.50 -8.92 -0.85
N MET A 265 3.49 -8.23 -0.29
CA MET A 265 3.20 -8.28 1.15
C MET A 265 2.44 -9.55 1.58
N ASN A 266 1.83 -10.29 0.65
CA ASN A 266 1.11 -11.54 0.92
C ASN A 266 1.88 -12.79 0.46
N ARG A 267 3.20 -12.66 0.28
CA ARG A 267 4.10 -13.76 -0.08
C ARG A 267 5.38 -13.68 0.73
N SER A 268 6.15 -14.77 0.68
CA SER A 268 7.49 -14.78 1.28
C SER A 268 8.38 -13.71 0.64
N PRO A 269 9.18 -12.98 1.43
CA PRO A 269 10.10 -11.97 0.90
C PRO A 269 10.98 -12.51 -0.22
N GLN A 270 11.20 -11.70 -1.25
CA GLN A 270 11.99 -12.04 -2.43
C GLN A 270 11.50 -13.24 -3.26
N SER A 271 10.35 -13.86 -2.95
CA SER A 271 9.82 -14.94 -3.79
C SER A 271 9.56 -14.42 -5.21
N LEU A 272 9.73 -15.27 -6.22
CA LEU A 272 9.29 -14.91 -7.58
C LEU A 272 7.79 -14.58 -7.58
N PHE A 273 7.36 -13.70 -8.47
CA PHE A 273 5.92 -13.43 -8.59
C PHE A 273 5.19 -14.58 -9.30
N ASP A 274 5.83 -15.30 -10.22
CA ASP A 274 5.23 -16.46 -10.92
C ASP A 274 3.83 -16.19 -11.50
N ILE A 275 3.62 -14.96 -11.99
CA ILE A 275 2.34 -14.52 -12.58
C ILE A 275 2.08 -15.35 -13.83
N CYS A 276 0.90 -15.95 -13.91
CA CYS A 276 0.46 -16.75 -15.05
C CYS A 276 -0.71 -16.12 -15.82
N ASP A 277 -1.47 -15.21 -15.19
CA ASP A 277 -2.54 -14.45 -15.82
C ASP A 277 -2.62 -13.04 -15.22
N ALA A 278 -2.98 -12.06 -16.03
CA ALA A 278 -3.08 -10.67 -15.65
C ALA A 278 -4.25 -10.01 -16.38
N VAL A 279 -5.15 -9.38 -15.63
CA VAL A 279 -6.32 -8.67 -16.15
C VAL A 279 -6.31 -7.22 -15.69
N LEU A 280 -6.51 -6.29 -16.62
CA LEU A 280 -6.90 -4.91 -16.35
C LEU A 280 -8.38 -4.72 -16.63
N VAL A 281 -9.09 -4.15 -15.65
CA VAL A 281 -10.43 -3.58 -15.82
C VAL A 281 -10.35 -2.09 -15.61
N GLU A 282 -10.87 -1.30 -16.55
CA GLU A 282 -10.97 0.15 -16.37
C GLU A 282 -12.21 0.74 -17.05
N VAL A 283 -12.65 1.89 -16.54
CA VAL A 283 -13.59 2.77 -17.23
C VAL A 283 -12.82 3.62 -18.24
N GLU A 284 -13.26 3.59 -19.49
CA GLU A 284 -12.64 4.34 -20.58
C GLU A 284 -12.85 5.85 -20.40
N THR A 285 -11.76 6.62 -20.35
CA THR A 285 -11.77 8.09 -20.25
C THR A 285 -10.66 8.70 -21.13
N THR A 286 -10.17 9.89 -20.79
CA THR A 286 -9.04 10.53 -21.48
C THR A 286 -7.68 9.94 -21.11
N ILE A 287 -7.62 9.05 -20.11
CA ILE A 287 -6.40 8.31 -19.74
C ILE A 287 -6.67 6.81 -19.77
N SER A 288 -5.60 6.01 -19.73
CA SER A 288 -5.68 4.54 -19.61
C SER A 288 -4.51 4.01 -18.80
N GLN A 289 -4.78 3.02 -17.94
CA GLN A 289 -3.78 2.27 -17.18
C GLN A 289 -3.16 1.14 -18.00
N ARG A 290 -3.61 0.91 -19.25
CA ARG A 290 -3.11 -0.19 -20.08
C ARG A 290 -1.61 -0.09 -20.38
N PRO A 291 -1.07 1.05 -20.89
CA PRO A 291 0.34 1.11 -21.27
C PRO A 291 1.29 0.89 -20.08
N VAL A 292 0.95 1.46 -18.91
CA VAL A 292 1.74 1.25 -17.69
C VAL A 292 1.67 -0.21 -17.23
N THR A 293 0.49 -0.84 -17.28
CA THR A 293 0.32 -2.25 -16.90
C THR A 293 1.11 -3.20 -17.82
N GLU A 294 1.06 -2.99 -19.14
CA GLU A 294 1.84 -3.76 -20.11
C GLU A 294 3.34 -3.59 -19.90
N ALA A 295 3.78 -2.37 -19.59
CA ALA A 295 5.17 -2.06 -19.33
C ALA A 295 5.70 -2.80 -18.08
N PHE A 296 4.94 -2.82 -16.97
CA PHE A 296 5.28 -3.65 -15.81
C PHE A 296 5.38 -5.13 -16.16
N LEU A 297 4.38 -5.68 -16.87
CA LEU A 297 4.39 -7.10 -17.26
C LEU A 297 5.60 -7.45 -18.11
N SER A 298 6.04 -6.55 -19.00
CA SER A 298 7.26 -6.77 -19.80
C SER A 298 8.53 -6.98 -18.95
N SER A 299 8.58 -6.38 -17.74
CA SER A 299 9.71 -6.50 -16.82
C SER A 299 9.60 -7.75 -15.94
N ILE A 300 8.41 -8.01 -15.36
CA ILE A 300 8.25 -9.02 -14.31
C ILE A 300 7.70 -10.37 -14.80
N ALA A 301 6.97 -10.37 -15.91
CA ALA A 301 6.27 -11.53 -16.43
C ALA A 301 6.15 -11.46 -17.97
N PRO A 302 7.27 -11.40 -18.72
CA PRO A 302 7.29 -11.07 -20.15
C PRO A 302 6.55 -12.06 -21.06
N LYS A 303 6.19 -13.25 -20.54
CA LYS A 303 5.41 -14.27 -21.26
C LYS A 303 3.90 -14.11 -21.08
N VAL A 304 3.47 -13.31 -20.10
CA VAL A 304 2.06 -13.07 -19.80
C VAL A 304 1.57 -11.90 -20.65
N LYS A 305 0.47 -12.12 -21.38
CA LYS A 305 -0.21 -11.05 -22.11
C LYS A 305 -1.29 -10.45 -21.21
N LEU A 306 -1.37 -9.13 -21.20
CA LEU A 306 -2.43 -8.43 -20.48
C LEU A 306 -3.78 -8.74 -21.15
N ARG A 307 -4.71 -9.30 -20.38
CA ARG A 307 -6.13 -9.33 -20.76
C ARG A 307 -6.77 -8.02 -20.35
N TYR A 308 -7.64 -7.50 -21.21
CA TYR A 308 -8.34 -6.24 -20.98
C TYR A 308 -9.85 -6.47 -20.99
N ALA A 309 -10.55 -5.95 -19.99
CA ALA A 309 -12.00 -5.96 -19.93
C ALA A 309 -12.52 -4.54 -19.59
N PRO A 310 -13.28 -3.88 -20.48
CA PRO A 310 -13.82 -2.56 -20.18
C PRO A 310 -14.89 -2.65 -19.08
N ALA A 311 -14.96 -1.61 -18.27
CA ALA A 311 -16.04 -1.39 -17.30
C ALA A 311 -16.89 -0.19 -17.69
N THR A 312 -18.17 -0.24 -17.32
CA THR A 312 -19.11 0.87 -17.50
C THR A 312 -19.83 1.16 -16.19
N LEU A 313 -20.19 2.42 -15.96
CA LEU A 313 -21.05 2.79 -14.83
C LEU A 313 -22.46 2.26 -15.06
N SER A 314 -23.08 1.71 -14.01
CA SER A 314 -24.50 1.34 -14.04
C SER A 314 -25.37 2.56 -14.39
N SER A 315 -26.32 2.38 -15.30
CA SER A 315 -27.22 3.42 -15.81
C SER A 315 -28.08 4.10 -14.74
N ASN A 316 -28.19 3.52 -13.54
CA ASN A 316 -28.96 4.08 -12.42
C ASN A 316 -28.34 5.33 -11.76
N LYS A 317 -27.09 5.72 -12.09
CA LYS A 317 -26.44 6.93 -11.54
C LYS A 317 -26.33 8.12 -12.51
N LEU A 318 -26.72 7.97 -13.78
CA LEU A 318 -26.73 9.07 -14.77
C LEU A 318 -27.82 10.14 -14.51
N GLY A 319 -28.66 9.95 -13.48
CA GLY A 319 -29.80 10.84 -13.13
C GLY A 319 -29.55 11.86 -12.02
N LEU A 320 -28.33 11.99 -11.49
CA LEU A 320 -28.01 13.02 -10.48
C LEU A 320 -26.97 14.00 -11.04
N THR A 321 -27.43 14.87 -11.93
CA THR A 321 -26.76 16.12 -12.27
C THR A 321 -27.71 17.27 -11.96
N HIS A 322 -27.48 17.93 -10.82
CA HIS A 322 -27.78 19.35 -10.57
C HIS A 322 -26.79 19.88 -9.55
#